data_AF-A0A920LZ03-F1
#
_entry.id   AF-A0A920LZ03-F1
#
_cell.length_a   1.000
_cell.length_b   1.000
_cell.length_c   1.000
_cell.angle_alpha   90.00
_cell.angle_beta   90.00
_cell.angle_gamma   90.00
#
_symmetry.space_group_name_H-M   'P 1'
#
loop_
_entity.id
_entity.type
_entity.pdbx_description
1 polymer ?
#
loop_
_entity_poly.entity_id
_entity_poly.type
_entity_poly.pdbx_seq_one_letter_code
_entity_poly.pdbx_strand_id
1 'polypeptide(L)' 'MRLQKKIIINKNLNELNSLRIAVKSRYFIECKSDKDLDLAFNFIKQNKLKFLF' A
#
# COMPACT_ATOMS: atom_id res chain seq x y z
N MET A 1 -6.87 -15.75 5.54
CA MET A 1 -7.30 -15.16 4.25
C MET A 1 -6.07 -14.77 3.44
N ARG A 2 -6.01 -15.13 2.15
CA ARG A 2 -4.85 -14.91 1.27
C ARG A 2 -4.52 -13.41 1.14
N LEU A 3 -3.30 -13.03 1.52
CA LEU A 3 -2.75 -11.66 1.49
C LEU A 3 -2.95 -10.93 0.14
N GLN A 4 -2.99 -11.70 -0.96
CA GLN A 4 -3.17 -11.20 -2.33
C GLN A 4 -4.40 -10.31 -2.52
N LYS A 5 -5.48 -10.47 -1.74
CA LYS A 5 -6.69 -9.64 -1.90
C LYS A 5 -6.54 -8.19 -1.40
N LYS A 6 -5.50 -7.86 -0.62
CA LYS A 6 -5.35 -6.53 0.01
C LYS A 6 -4.32 -5.60 -0.64
N ILE A 7 -3.53 -6.09 -1.60
CA ILE A 7 -2.47 -5.32 -2.24
C ILE A 7 -2.90 -4.96 -3.67
N ILE A 8 -3.13 -3.68 -3.91
CA ILE A 8 -3.48 -3.15 -5.23
C ILE A 8 -2.19 -2.67 -5.90
N ILE A 9 -1.97 -3.07 -7.15
CA ILE A 9 -0.80 -2.65 -7.94
C ILE A 9 -1.21 -1.50 -8.86
N ASN A 10 -0.30 -0.55 -9.11
CA ASN A 10 -0.51 0.56 -10.05
C ASN A 10 -1.75 1.44 -9.76
N LYS A 11 -2.16 1.54 -8.49
CA LYS A 11 -3.28 2.40 -8.08
C LYS A 11 -2.96 3.86 -8.37
N ASN A 12 -3.89 4.56 -9.02
CA ASN A 12 -3.85 6.01 -9.15
C ASN A 12 -4.21 6.66 -7.81
N LEU A 13 -3.39 7.63 -7.39
CA LEU A 13 -3.54 8.31 -6.12
C LEU A 13 -4.27 9.67 -6.23
N ASN A 14 -4.77 10.05 -7.41
CA ASN A 14 -5.47 11.33 -7.64
C ASN A 14 -6.59 11.61 -6.62
N GLU A 15 -7.36 10.60 -6.24
CA GLU A 15 -8.45 10.75 -5.26
C GLU A 15 -7.97 10.69 -3.80
N LEU A 16 -6.70 10.35 -3.59
CA LEU A 16 -6.08 10.10 -2.28
C LEU A 16 -5.08 11.19 -1.87
N ASN A 17 -5.00 12.29 -2.63
CA ASN A 17 -4.23 13.46 -2.27
C ASN A 17 -5.00 14.74 -2.59
N SER A 18 -4.93 15.75 -1.72
CA SER A 18 -5.74 16.98 -1.84
C SER A 18 -5.44 17.79 -3.10
N LEU A 19 -4.21 17.68 -3.63
CA LEU A 19 -3.78 18.34 -4.86
C LEU A 19 -4.31 17.65 -6.13
N ARG A 20 -4.98 16.50 -5.97
CA ARG A 20 -5.50 15.66 -7.05
C ARG A 20 -4.46 15.26 -8.10
N ILE A 21 -3.20 15.14 -7.69
CA ILE A 21 -2.10 14.79 -8.58
C ILE A 21 -2.26 13.34 -9.00
N ALA A 22 -2.29 13.10 -10.31
CA ALA A 22 -2.38 11.78 -10.91
C ALA A 22 -1.01 11.10 -10.95
N VAL A 23 -0.64 10.48 -9.84
CA VAL A 23 0.55 9.60 -9.72
C VAL A 23 0.11 8.18 -9.40
N LYS A 24 0.82 7.20 -9.97
CA LYS A 24 0.55 5.77 -9.75
C LYS A 24 1.52 5.21 -8.71
N SER A 25 0.99 4.64 -7.65
CA SER A 25 1.78 3.87 -6.68
C SER A 25 2.15 2.51 -7.28
N ARG A 26 3.37 2.03 -7.03
CA ARG A 26 3.74 0.65 -7.39
C ARG A 26 2.91 -0.39 -6.61
N TYR A 27 2.68 -0.14 -5.32
CA TYR A 27 1.82 -0.94 -4.45
C TYR A 27 0.98 0.00 -3.57
N PHE A 28 -0.28 -0.36 -3.36
CA PHE A 28 -1.22 0.33 -2.48
C PHE A 28 -1.87 -0.70 -1.56
N ILE A 29 -1.82 -0.44 -0.26
CA ILE A 29 -2.33 -1.33 0.78
C ILE A 29 -3.21 -0.50 1.71
N GLU A 30 -4.50 -0.82 1.74
CA GLU A 30 -5.44 -0.21 2.68
C GLU A 30 -5.45 -1.00 3.99
N CYS A 31 -5.16 -0.34 5.11
CA CYS A 31 -5.16 -0.94 6.45
C CYS A 31 -6.33 -0.39 7.26
N LYS A 32 -7.21 -1.27 7.76
CA LYS A 32 -8.38 -0.89 8.58
C LYS A 32 -8.28 -1.38 10.03
N SER A 33 -7.17 -2.02 10.37
CA SER A 33 -6.88 -2.57 11.68
C SER A 33 -5.38 -2.70 11.88
N ASP A 34 -4.94 -2.82 13.13
CA ASP A 34 -3.52 -3.01 13.46
C ASP A 34 -2.95 -4.29 12.83
N LYS A 35 -3.78 -5.35 12.74
CA LYS A 35 -3.41 -6.59 12.05
C LYS A 35 -3.08 -6.35 10.57
N ASP A 36 -3.69 -5.35 9.93
CA ASP A 36 -3.39 -5.01 8.54
C ASP A 36 -2.05 -4.30 8.40
N LEU A 37 -1.68 -3.48 9.40
CA LEU A 37 -0.36 -2.84 9.45
C LEU A 37 0.74 -3.88 9.58
N ASP A 38 0.59 -4.86 10.48
CA ASP A 38 1.56 -5.95 10.65
C ASP A 38 1.78 -6.71 9.33
N LEU A 39 0.69 -6.99 8.59
CA LEU A 39 0.78 -7.65 7.29
C LEU A 39 1.47 -6.77 6.24
N ALA A 40 1.19 -5.47 6.23
CA ALA A 40 1.83 -4.52 5.32
C ALA A 40 3.33 -4.40 5.60
N PHE A 41 3.75 -4.29 6.86
CA PHE A 41 5.17 -4.25 7.23
C PHE A 41 5.91 -5.53 6.87
N ASN A 42 5.30 -6.69 7.12
CA ASN A 42 5.87 -7.97 6.71
C ASN A 42 6.05 -8.05 5.19
N PHE A 43 5.06 -7.59 4.42
CA PHE A 43 5.15 -7.52 2.97
C PHE A 43 6.29 -6.61 2.50
N ILE A 44 6.39 -5.40 3.06
CA ILE A 44 7.47 -4.44 2.75
C ILE A 44 8.84 -5.06 3.02
N LYS A 45 9.01 -5.71 4.17
CA LYS A 45 10.26 -6.36 4.59
C LYS A 45 10.63 -7.53 3.67
N GLN A 46 9.69 -8.43 3.38
CA GLN A 46 9.91 -9.58 2.49
C GLN A 46 10.30 -9.15 1.07
N ASN A 47 9.66 -8.11 0.55
CA ASN A 47 9.89 -7.61 -0.80
C ASN A 47 11.02 -6.56 -0.88
N LYS A 48 11.69 -6.26 0.25
CA LYS A 48 12.78 -5.28 0.35
C LYS A 48 12.41 -3.92 -0.26
N LEU A 49 11.16 -3.50 -0.05
CA LEU A 49 10.66 -2.23 -0.60
C LEU A 49 11.21 -1.07 0.22
N LYS A 50 11.65 -0.01 -0.48
CA LYS A 50 11.99 1.26 0.18
C LYS A 50 10.71 1.88 0.73
N PHE A 51 10.61 1.93 2.05
CA PHE A 51 9.61 2.67 2.79
C PHE A 51 10.36 3.67 3.67
N LEU A 52 10.23 4.96 3.33
CA LEU A 52 10.84 6.05 4.08
C LEU A 52 9.84 6.52 5.14
N PHE A 53 10.25 6.45 6.40
CA PHE A 53 9.65 7.21 7.49
C PHE A 53 10.24 8.62 7.51
#